data_AF-A0A2V7JSJ6-F1
#
_entry.id   AF-A0A2V7JSJ6-F1
#
_cell.length_a   1.000
_cell.length_b   1.000
_cell.length_c   1.000
_cell.angle_alpha   90.00
_cell.angle_beta   90.00
_cell.angle_gamma   90.00
#
_symmetry.space_group_name_H-M   'P 1'
#
loop_
_entity.id
_entity.type
_entity.pdbx_description
1 polymer ?
#
loop_
_entity_poly.entity_id
_entity_poly.type
_entity_poly.pdbx_seq_one_letter_code
_entity_poly.pdbx_strand_id
1 'polypeptide(L)'
;MVKIRLRRVGRKNAPFYRILVADSQSPRDGKFIEIIGQYAPRKGEGSLQVDEARANHWLDLGAQPTDTVRSLLRRAGVLRKRHEQRLGIERKGEAVPVSEPAAHAAARRGQPLAIVGLIRKAQGIRGEVIVEPLTDKPDVIFASGSRVFAGTSAGDLARARDVRGVEEVPTLTVSEAKPFKKGLIVRFEELGDRDSAELWRGRYLLAPFSELPPLEADQVYLHDLIGMRAVSTSGEQLGTVTTFYELPQGLMLDIKTQQGSVLVPYRPEVIVRTDLVARNVVINDKLGLMDDFSGGED
;
A
#
# COMPACT_ATOMS: atom_id res chain seq x y z
N MET A 1 -6.05 -22.57 -1.63
CA MET A 1 -6.45 -21.14 -1.74
C MET A 1 -7.18 -20.97 -3.07
N VAL A 2 -8.35 -20.33 -3.06
CA VAL A 2 -9.14 -20.13 -4.28
C VAL A 2 -8.49 -19.05 -5.15
N LYS A 3 -8.26 -19.36 -6.42
CA LYS A 3 -7.68 -18.44 -7.40
C LYS A 3 -8.60 -18.22 -8.59
N ILE A 4 -8.61 -16.99 -9.09
CA ILE A 4 -9.22 -16.64 -10.37
C ILE A 4 -8.12 -16.60 -11.44
N ARG A 5 -8.19 -17.51 -12.40
CA ARG A 5 -7.13 -17.75 -13.39
C ARG A 5 -7.69 -17.98 -14.79
N LEU A 6 -6.81 -17.85 -15.79
CA LEU A 6 -7.14 -18.14 -17.18
C LEU A 6 -6.89 -19.61 -17.50
N ARG A 7 -7.84 -20.22 -18.22
CA ARG A 7 -7.67 -21.53 -18.86
C ARG A 7 -7.78 -21.39 -20.36
N ARG A 8 -6.79 -21.90 -21.10
CA ARG A 8 -6.79 -21.86 -22.57
C ARG A 8 -7.67 -22.97 -23.12
N VAL A 9 -8.57 -22.61 -24.02
CA VAL A 9 -9.55 -23.52 -24.67
C VAL A 9 -9.64 -23.31 -26.19
N GLY A 10 -8.76 -22.47 -26.76
CA GLY A 10 -8.74 -22.14 -28.19
C GLY A 10 -7.87 -23.06 -29.05
N ARG A 11 -8.15 -23.08 -30.37
CA ARG A 11 -7.39 -23.84 -31.38
C ARG A 11 -5.97 -23.28 -31.59
N LYS A 12 -5.11 -24.03 -32.29
CA LYS A 12 -3.81 -23.53 -32.75
C LYS A 12 -4.02 -22.22 -33.52
N ASN A 13 -3.27 -21.18 -33.17
CA ASN A 13 -3.39 -19.82 -33.73
C ASN A 13 -4.73 -19.08 -33.51
N ALA A 14 -5.61 -19.59 -32.65
CA ALA A 14 -6.83 -18.91 -32.22
C ALA A 14 -6.94 -18.98 -30.68
N PRO A 15 -6.15 -18.19 -29.94
CA PRO A 15 -6.15 -18.23 -28.48
C PRO A 15 -7.51 -17.76 -27.93
N PHE A 16 -8.11 -18.60 -27.11
CA PHE A 16 -9.35 -18.33 -26.40
C PHE A 16 -9.18 -18.78 -24.95
N TYR A 17 -9.61 -17.96 -24.01
CA TYR A 17 -9.42 -18.18 -22.58
C TYR A 17 -10.75 -18.12 -21.84
N ARG A 18 -10.96 -19.03 -20.89
CA ARG A 18 -12.01 -18.92 -19.88
C ARG A 18 -11.40 -18.33 -18.62
N ILE A 19 -12.11 -17.37 -18.01
CA ILE A 19 -11.80 -16.85 -16.68
C ILE A 19 -12.54 -17.76 -15.71
N LEU A 20 -11.79 -18.52 -14.92
CA LEU A 20 -12.36 -19.51 -14.01
C LEU A 20 -11.83 -19.34 -12.59
N VAL A 21 -12.64 -19.81 -11.66
CA VAL A 21 -12.34 -19.92 -10.24
C VAL A 21 -11.97 -21.36 -9.97
N ALA A 22 -10.82 -21.62 -9.37
CA ALA A 22 -10.37 -22.96 -9.01
C ALA A 22 -9.53 -22.91 -7.74
N ASP A 23 -9.40 -24.04 -7.04
CA ASP A 23 -8.35 -24.13 -6.04
C ASP A 23 -6.98 -24.03 -6.71
N SER A 24 -6.08 -23.31 -6.06
CA SER A 24 -4.65 -23.24 -6.37
C SER A 24 -3.97 -24.59 -6.65
N GLN A 25 -4.38 -25.65 -5.94
CA GLN A 25 -3.81 -27.00 -6.05
C GLN A 25 -4.31 -27.75 -7.29
N SER A 26 -5.44 -27.32 -7.87
CA SER A 26 -5.96 -27.94 -9.08
C SER A 26 -5.02 -27.68 -10.28
N PRO A 27 -4.68 -28.69 -11.09
CA PRO A 27 -3.91 -28.51 -12.32
C PRO A 27 -4.53 -27.44 -13.23
N ARG A 28 -3.71 -26.76 -14.06
CA ARG A 28 -4.16 -25.62 -14.90
C ARG A 28 -5.42 -25.94 -15.72
N ASP A 29 -5.45 -27.14 -16.30
CA ASP A 29 -6.54 -27.63 -17.14
C ASP A 29 -7.46 -28.64 -16.41
N GLY A 30 -7.32 -28.74 -15.08
CA GLY A 30 -8.05 -29.67 -14.22
C GLY A 30 -9.38 -29.12 -13.67
N LYS A 31 -9.79 -29.63 -12.51
CA LYS A 31 -11.06 -29.29 -11.85
C LYS A 31 -11.12 -27.79 -11.50
N PHE A 32 -12.24 -27.16 -11.83
CA PHE A 32 -12.55 -25.78 -11.48
C PHE A 32 -13.88 -25.73 -10.74
N ILE A 33 -14.10 -24.63 -10.00
CA ILE A 33 -15.31 -24.37 -9.24
C ILE A 33 -16.35 -23.71 -10.15
N GLU A 34 -15.98 -22.61 -10.82
CA GLU A 34 -16.92 -21.84 -11.64
C GLU A 34 -16.21 -21.11 -12.79
N ILE A 35 -16.93 -20.86 -13.89
CA ILE A 35 -16.48 -19.98 -14.98
C ILE A 35 -17.22 -18.66 -14.85
N ILE A 36 -16.47 -17.56 -14.71
CA ILE A 36 -17.02 -16.21 -14.47
C ILE A 36 -16.77 -15.26 -15.66
N GLY A 37 -16.24 -15.77 -16.77
CA GLY A 37 -16.02 -14.97 -17.96
C GLY A 37 -15.17 -15.65 -19.03
N GLN A 38 -14.91 -14.90 -20.09
CA GLN A 38 -14.12 -15.31 -21.23
C GLN A 38 -13.31 -14.16 -21.82
N TYR A 39 -12.15 -14.51 -22.37
CA TYR A 39 -11.21 -13.57 -22.96
C TYR A 39 -10.67 -14.11 -24.29
N ALA A 40 -10.83 -13.33 -25.35
CA ALA A 40 -10.41 -13.61 -26.70
C ALA A 40 -9.52 -12.44 -27.21
N PRO A 41 -8.19 -12.47 -27.02
CA PRO A 41 -7.31 -11.34 -27.31
C PRO A 41 -7.34 -10.86 -28.77
N ARG A 42 -7.74 -11.73 -29.71
CA ARG A 42 -7.77 -11.44 -31.16
C ARG A 42 -9.15 -11.01 -31.68
N LYS A 43 -10.20 -11.01 -30.84
CA LYS A 43 -11.58 -10.78 -31.28
C LYS A 43 -11.94 -9.28 -31.44
N GLY A 44 -11.06 -8.36 -31.06
CA GLY A 44 -11.35 -6.92 -31.12
C GLY A 44 -12.43 -6.52 -30.12
N GLU A 45 -13.53 -5.93 -30.61
CA GLU A 45 -14.69 -5.58 -29.79
C GLU A 45 -15.36 -6.84 -29.21
N GLY A 46 -15.68 -6.85 -27.92
CA GLY A 46 -16.14 -8.07 -27.23
C GLY A 46 -15.02 -9.10 -26.97
N SER A 47 -13.75 -8.69 -27.02
CA SER A 47 -12.60 -9.51 -26.60
C SER A 47 -12.65 -9.95 -25.15
N LEU A 48 -13.46 -9.33 -24.30
CA LEU A 48 -13.57 -9.63 -22.89
C LEU A 48 -15.05 -9.60 -22.48
N GLN A 49 -15.50 -10.67 -21.85
CA GLN A 49 -16.82 -10.75 -21.23
C GLN A 49 -16.64 -11.32 -19.83
N VAL A 50 -17.15 -10.63 -18.82
CA VAL A 50 -17.05 -11.02 -17.42
C VAL A 50 -18.44 -10.89 -16.81
N ASP A 51 -18.86 -11.90 -16.06
CA ASP A 51 -20.01 -11.79 -15.18
C ASP A 51 -19.58 -11.00 -13.94
N GLU A 52 -19.97 -9.73 -13.88
CA GLU A 52 -19.56 -8.82 -12.81
C GLU A 52 -20.07 -9.28 -11.44
N ALA A 53 -21.29 -9.83 -11.36
CA ALA A 53 -21.90 -10.26 -10.11
C ALA A 53 -21.17 -11.47 -9.53
N ARG A 54 -20.85 -12.46 -10.36
CA ARG A 54 -20.09 -13.64 -9.93
C ARG A 54 -18.64 -13.30 -9.65
N ALA A 55 -18.02 -12.40 -10.43
CA ALA A 55 -16.67 -11.93 -10.15
C ALA A 55 -16.57 -11.25 -8.77
N ASN A 56 -17.50 -10.36 -8.44
CA ASN A 56 -17.54 -9.69 -7.12
C ASN A 56 -17.77 -10.68 -5.98
N HIS A 57 -18.73 -11.59 -6.12
CA HIS A 57 -18.99 -12.63 -5.12
C HIS A 57 -17.73 -13.42 -4.75
N TRP A 58 -16.96 -13.87 -5.75
CA TRP A 58 -15.72 -14.62 -5.49
C TRP A 58 -14.60 -13.76 -4.91
N LEU A 59 -14.50 -12.48 -5.31
CA LEU A 59 -13.54 -11.55 -4.70
C LEU A 59 -13.86 -11.28 -3.23
N ASP A 60 -15.14 -11.17 -2.87
CA ASP A 60 -15.59 -10.93 -1.48
C ASP A 60 -15.38 -12.17 -0.60
N LEU A 61 -15.50 -13.37 -1.17
CA LEU A 61 -15.10 -14.63 -0.53
C LEU A 61 -13.57 -14.83 -0.44
N GLY A 62 -12.77 -13.85 -0.89
CA GLY A 62 -11.31 -13.87 -0.78
C GLY A 62 -10.57 -14.60 -1.91
N ALA A 63 -11.23 -14.90 -3.04
CA ALA A 63 -10.55 -15.50 -4.19
C ALA A 63 -9.52 -14.53 -4.79
N GLN A 64 -8.29 -15.02 -5.01
CA GLN A 64 -7.19 -14.18 -5.47
C GLN A 64 -7.06 -14.23 -7.01
N PRO A 65 -7.23 -13.12 -7.74
CA PRO A 65 -7.01 -13.09 -9.17
C PRO A 65 -5.52 -13.09 -9.50
N THR A 66 -5.13 -13.90 -10.49
CA THR A 66 -3.80 -13.82 -11.12
C THR A 66 -3.58 -12.46 -11.79
N ASP A 67 -2.33 -12.01 -11.98
CA ASP A 67 -2.02 -10.66 -12.48
C ASP A 67 -2.72 -10.31 -13.80
N THR A 68 -2.76 -11.27 -14.73
CA THR A 68 -3.47 -11.10 -16.01
C THR A 68 -4.97 -10.96 -15.80
N VAL A 69 -5.57 -11.79 -14.93
CA VAL A 69 -7.00 -11.70 -14.62
C VAL A 69 -7.33 -10.39 -13.89
N ARG A 70 -6.48 -9.94 -12.97
CA ARG A 70 -6.63 -8.63 -12.29
C ARG A 70 -6.66 -7.49 -13.31
N SER A 71 -5.75 -7.50 -14.29
CA SER A 71 -5.75 -6.52 -15.37
C SER A 71 -7.01 -6.59 -16.24
N LEU A 72 -7.55 -7.78 -16.51
CA LEU A 72 -8.80 -7.95 -17.26
C LEU A 72 -10.01 -7.44 -16.45
N LEU A 73 -10.10 -7.76 -15.17
CA LEU A 73 -11.16 -7.27 -14.28
C LEU A 73 -11.14 -5.75 -14.12
N ARG A 74 -9.95 -5.13 -14.08
CA ARG A 74 -9.80 -3.68 -14.11
C ARG A 74 -10.34 -3.09 -15.41
N ARG A 75 -10.00 -3.70 -16.55
CA ARG A 75 -10.45 -3.25 -17.88
C ARG A 75 -11.95 -3.44 -18.08
N ALA A 76 -12.54 -4.46 -17.46
CA ALA A 76 -13.98 -4.69 -17.44
C ALA A 76 -14.75 -3.74 -16.50
N GLY A 77 -14.07 -2.90 -15.71
CA GLY A 77 -14.71 -1.97 -14.78
C GLY A 77 -15.19 -2.61 -13.47
N VAL A 78 -15.05 -3.93 -13.28
CA VAL A 78 -15.49 -4.67 -12.09
C VAL A 78 -14.85 -4.11 -10.81
N LEU A 79 -13.53 -3.90 -10.82
CA LEU A 79 -12.81 -3.39 -9.65
C LEU A 79 -13.14 -1.93 -9.33
N ARG A 80 -13.45 -1.13 -10.35
CA ARG A 80 -13.85 0.28 -10.19
C ARG A 80 -15.24 0.38 -9.58
N LYS A 81 -16.23 -0.32 -10.16
CA LYS A 81 -17.61 -0.39 -9.64
C LYS A 81 -17.66 -0.94 -8.21
N ARG A 82 -16.86 -1.97 -7.91
CA ARG A 82 -16.74 -2.53 -6.55
C ARG A 82 -16.19 -1.51 -5.56
N HIS A 83 -15.19 -0.71 -5.95
CA HIS A 83 -14.65 0.36 -5.11
C HIS A 83 -15.69 1.46 -4.86
N GLU A 84 -16.38 1.90 -5.92
CA GLU A 84 -17.46 2.91 -5.85
C GLU A 84 -18.64 2.43 -4.98
N GLN A 85 -19.05 1.16 -5.09
CA GLN A 85 -20.10 0.56 -4.25
C GLN A 85 -19.69 0.46 -2.78
N ARG A 86 -18.41 0.18 -2.48
CA ARG A 86 -17.91 0.15 -1.10
C ARG A 86 -17.93 1.54 -0.46
N LEU A 87 -17.54 2.56 -1.22
CA LEU A 87 -17.63 3.97 -0.81
C LEU A 87 -19.09 4.46 -0.67
N GLY A 88 -20.00 3.91 -1.47
CA GLY A 88 -21.44 4.20 -1.38
C GLY A 88 -22.13 3.58 -0.16
N ILE A 89 -21.68 2.40 0.28
CA ILE A 89 -22.15 1.75 1.51
C ILE A 89 -21.69 2.54 2.75
N GLU A 90 -20.49 3.13 2.72
CA GLU A 90 -19.96 3.97 3.81
C GLU A 90 -20.73 5.28 4.01
N ARG A 91 -21.52 5.75 3.02
CA ARG A 91 -22.33 6.98 3.14
C ARG A 91 -23.73 6.79 3.74
N LYS A 92 -24.19 5.55 4.00
CA LYS A 92 -25.56 5.27 4.45
C LYS A 92 -25.66 4.50 5.78
N GLY A 93 -24.61 4.54 6.61
CA GLY A 93 -24.63 3.98 7.96
C GLY A 93 -24.88 5.05 9.02
N GLU A 94 -25.99 4.91 9.73
CA GLU A 94 -26.30 5.62 10.97
C GLU A 94 -25.17 5.42 11.99
N ALA A 95 -24.78 6.51 12.66
CA ALA A 95 -23.60 6.58 13.52
C ALA A 95 -23.74 5.66 14.75
N VAL A 96 -23.13 4.49 14.67
CA VAL A 96 -22.75 3.72 15.85
C VAL A 96 -21.44 4.33 16.38
N PRO A 97 -21.36 4.69 17.67
CA PRO A 97 -20.18 5.34 18.21
C PRO A 97 -19.02 4.35 18.15
N VAL A 98 -18.05 4.62 17.28
CA VAL A 98 -16.73 4.02 17.40
C VAL A 98 -16.10 4.68 18.62
N SER A 99 -16.18 3.97 19.73
CA SER A 99 -15.47 4.26 20.96
C SER A 99 -13.99 4.47 20.64
N GLU A 100 -13.56 5.71 20.82
CA GLU A 100 -12.22 6.22 21.09
C GLU A 100 -11.05 5.89 20.11
N PRO A 101 -10.49 6.92 19.45
CA PRO A 101 -9.24 6.87 18.67
C PRO A 101 -7.95 6.62 19.48
N ALA A 102 -8.02 6.27 20.76
CA ALA A 102 -6.85 6.21 21.64
C ALA A 102 -6.12 4.85 21.68
N ALA A 103 -6.67 3.79 21.07
CA ALA A 103 -6.13 2.43 21.25
C ALA A 103 -5.22 1.89 20.13
N HIS A 104 -5.14 2.54 18.96
CA HIS A 104 -4.23 2.08 17.89
C HIS A 104 -2.85 2.76 17.89
N ALA A 105 -2.70 3.90 18.60
CA ALA A 105 -1.44 4.63 18.71
C ALA A 105 -0.57 4.22 19.92
N ALA A 106 -1.14 3.51 20.91
CA ALA A 106 -0.46 3.16 22.16
C ALA A 106 -0.08 1.67 22.30
N ALA A 107 -0.34 0.83 21.29
CA ALA A 107 -0.17 -0.63 21.37
C ALA A 107 0.75 -1.26 20.31
N ARG A 108 1.81 -0.55 19.88
CA ARG A 108 2.98 -1.21 19.27
C ARG A 108 4.25 -0.78 19.97
N ARG A 109 4.52 -1.41 21.13
CA ARG A 109 5.89 -1.65 21.56
C ARG A 109 6.52 -2.57 20.51
N GLY A 110 7.41 -2.01 19.71
CA GLY A 110 8.10 -2.69 18.61
C GLY A 110 8.14 -1.76 17.39
N GLN A 111 9.34 -1.32 17.04
CA GLN A 111 9.66 -0.36 15.99
C GLN A 111 8.66 -0.39 14.81
N PRO A 112 8.01 0.73 14.44
CA PRO A 112 7.16 0.74 13.26
C PRO A 112 8.03 0.38 12.04
N LEU A 113 7.47 -0.38 11.10
CA LEU A 113 8.16 -0.85 9.91
C LEU A 113 7.56 -0.15 8.68
N ALA A 114 8.42 0.38 7.81
CA ALA A 114 8.05 0.98 6.54
C ALA A 114 8.25 0.00 5.40
N ILE A 115 7.31 -0.08 4.45
CA ILE A 115 7.52 -0.79 3.18
C ILE A 115 8.46 0.05 2.32
N VAL A 116 9.62 -0.52 1.96
CA VAL A 116 10.65 0.21 1.21
C VAL A 116 10.91 -0.37 -0.17
N GLY A 117 10.52 -1.62 -0.43
CA GLY A 117 10.68 -2.21 -1.74
C GLY A 117 9.96 -3.54 -1.93
N LEU A 118 10.00 -4.05 -3.16
CA LEU A 118 9.41 -5.32 -3.54
C LEU A 118 10.40 -6.11 -4.40
N ILE A 119 10.74 -7.32 -3.98
CA ILE A 119 11.58 -8.21 -4.79
C ILE A 119 10.78 -8.73 -5.97
N ARG A 120 11.21 -8.40 -7.19
CA ARG A 120 10.53 -8.78 -8.43
C ARG A 120 10.94 -10.16 -8.94
N LYS A 121 12.24 -10.47 -8.91
CA LYS A 121 12.81 -11.77 -9.35
C LYS A 121 14.30 -11.85 -9.06
N ALA A 122 14.84 -13.07 -9.04
CA ALA A 122 16.29 -13.31 -9.09
C ALA A 122 16.92 -12.85 -10.41
N GLN A 123 18.14 -12.32 -10.32
CA GLN A 123 18.98 -11.83 -11.40
C GLN A 123 20.29 -12.62 -11.42
N GLY A 124 20.62 -13.24 -12.55
CA GLY A 124 21.82 -14.07 -12.68
C GLY A 124 21.80 -15.32 -11.78
N ILE A 125 23.00 -15.76 -11.40
CA ILE A 125 23.24 -16.97 -10.59
C ILE A 125 23.86 -16.71 -9.21
N ARG A 126 24.30 -15.48 -8.93
CA ARG A 126 25.03 -15.11 -7.70
C ARG A 126 24.11 -14.60 -6.58
N GLY A 127 22.84 -14.96 -6.60
CA GLY A 127 21.83 -14.53 -5.62
C GLY A 127 21.43 -13.05 -5.68
N GLU A 128 21.80 -12.33 -6.73
CA GLU A 128 21.30 -10.96 -6.96
C GLU A 128 19.79 -10.99 -7.25
N VAL A 129 19.07 -9.93 -6.86
CA VAL A 129 17.65 -9.77 -7.15
C VAL A 129 17.35 -8.42 -7.77
N ILE A 130 16.29 -8.35 -8.56
CA ILE A 130 15.71 -7.07 -8.99
C ILE A 130 14.71 -6.61 -7.93
N VAL A 131 14.96 -5.45 -7.35
CA VAL A 131 14.07 -4.80 -6.37
C VAL A 131 13.38 -3.61 -7.06
N GLU A 132 12.06 -3.53 -6.90
CA GLU A 132 11.32 -2.32 -7.19
C GLU A 132 11.29 -1.46 -5.91
N PRO A 133 11.89 -0.26 -5.93
CA PRO A 133 11.83 0.64 -4.79
C PRO A 133 10.41 1.19 -4.63
N LEU A 134 9.94 1.20 -3.39
CA LEU A 134 8.68 1.81 -2.97
C LEU A 134 8.93 2.98 -2.01
N THR A 135 10.15 3.51 -2.04
CA THR A 135 10.64 4.69 -1.31
C THR A 135 11.18 5.72 -2.31
N ASP A 136 11.15 6.97 -1.90
CA ASP A 136 11.74 8.14 -2.56
C ASP A 136 13.27 8.23 -2.44
N LYS A 137 13.88 7.56 -1.44
CA LYS A 137 15.34 7.56 -1.19
C LYS A 137 15.96 6.14 -1.26
N PRO A 138 15.82 5.42 -2.38
CA PRO A 138 16.25 4.03 -2.49
C PRO A 138 17.76 3.82 -2.26
N ASP A 139 18.61 4.77 -2.67
CA ASP A 139 20.06 4.65 -2.53
C ASP A 139 20.49 4.62 -1.05
N VAL A 140 19.74 5.27 -0.17
CA VAL A 140 20.01 5.30 1.26
C VAL A 140 19.45 4.05 1.94
N ILE A 141 18.23 3.65 1.59
CA ILE A 141 17.60 2.45 2.17
C ILE A 141 18.36 1.17 1.80
N PHE A 142 18.83 1.08 0.57
CA PHE A 142 19.57 -0.07 0.06
C PHE A 142 21.09 0.18 0.05
N ALA A 143 21.59 1.03 0.95
CA ALA A 143 23.02 1.17 1.18
C ALA A 143 23.63 -0.14 1.71
N SER A 144 24.91 -0.35 1.45
CA SER A 144 25.64 -1.51 1.99
C SER A 144 25.58 -1.54 3.52
N GLY A 145 25.31 -2.70 4.10
CA GLY A 145 25.10 -2.90 5.54
C GLY A 145 23.66 -2.66 6.03
N SER A 146 22.77 -2.08 5.21
CA SER A 146 21.37 -1.87 5.59
C SER A 146 20.62 -3.19 5.73
N ARG A 147 19.78 -3.29 6.77
CA ARG A 147 18.96 -4.47 7.04
C ARG A 147 17.53 -4.24 6.58
N VAL A 148 16.95 -5.26 5.96
CA VAL A 148 15.55 -5.27 5.55
C VAL A 148 14.89 -6.58 5.94
N PHE A 149 13.61 -6.52 6.27
CA PHE A 149 12.83 -7.63 6.77
C PHE A 149 11.82 -8.07 5.72
N ALA A 150 11.54 -9.37 5.65
CA ALA A 150 10.48 -9.88 4.81
C ALA A 150 9.13 -9.37 5.33
N GLY A 151 8.33 -8.85 4.42
CA GLY A 151 7.03 -8.28 4.71
C GLY A 151 5.94 -8.68 3.73
N THR A 152 4.72 -8.33 4.11
CA THR A 152 3.53 -8.42 3.26
C THR A 152 3.19 -7.06 2.67
N SER A 153 2.26 -7.03 1.72
CA SER A 153 1.72 -5.78 1.16
C SER A 153 0.97 -4.91 2.18
N ALA A 154 0.62 -5.46 3.35
CA ALA A 154 -0.06 -4.75 4.43
C ALA A 154 0.92 -4.09 5.42
N GLY A 155 2.22 -4.30 5.26
CA GLY A 155 3.24 -3.77 6.18
C GLY A 155 3.60 -4.71 7.33
N ASP A 156 2.94 -5.87 7.43
CA ASP A 156 3.23 -6.86 8.46
C ASP A 156 4.45 -7.70 8.10
N LEU A 157 5.26 -8.05 9.12
CA LEU A 157 6.38 -8.99 8.98
C LEU A 157 5.89 -10.35 8.49
N ALA A 158 6.54 -10.88 7.48
CA ALA A 158 6.38 -12.27 7.08
C ALA A 158 7.02 -13.15 8.15
N ARG A 159 6.25 -14.06 8.74
CA ARG A 159 6.77 -15.05 9.69
C ARG A 159 7.01 -16.37 8.99
N ALA A 160 8.22 -16.91 9.12
CA ALA A 160 8.56 -18.26 8.70
C ALA A 160 8.79 -19.13 9.94
N ARG A 161 8.47 -20.42 9.87
CA ARG A 161 8.83 -21.38 10.92
C ARG A 161 10.16 -22.02 10.56
N ASP A 162 11.11 -22.01 11.49
CA ASP A 162 12.36 -22.74 11.36
C ASP A 162 12.14 -24.27 11.51
N VAL A 163 13.21 -25.06 11.37
CA VAL A 163 13.19 -26.52 11.49
C VAL A 163 12.80 -26.98 12.91
N ARG A 164 12.88 -26.09 13.91
CA ARG A 164 12.53 -26.32 15.32
C ARG A 164 11.12 -25.79 15.66
N GLY A 165 10.40 -25.24 14.68
CA GLY A 165 9.07 -24.68 14.85
C GLY A 165 9.02 -23.26 15.45
N VAL A 166 10.17 -22.60 15.63
CA VAL A 166 10.27 -21.22 16.10
C VAL A 166 9.91 -20.27 14.96
N GLU A 167 9.06 -19.28 15.25
CA GLU A 167 8.76 -18.21 14.29
C GLU A 167 9.96 -17.26 14.19
N GLU A 168 10.63 -17.28 13.05
CA GLU A 168 11.64 -16.29 12.68
C GLU A 168 11.10 -15.33 11.63
N VAL A 169 11.57 -14.10 11.70
CA VAL A 169 11.31 -13.07 10.70
C VAL A 169 12.47 -13.12 9.71
N PRO A 170 12.27 -13.58 8.46
CA PRO A 170 13.34 -13.61 7.49
C PRO A 170 13.89 -12.20 7.28
N THR A 171 15.20 -12.05 7.39
CA THR A 171 15.90 -10.78 7.27
C THR A 171 16.96 -10.90 6.16
N LEU A 172 17.25 -9.80 5.48
CA LEU A 172 18.34 -9.68 4.53
C LEU A 172 19.20 -8.46 4.83
N THR A 173 20.49 -8.58 4.61
CA THR A 173 21.49 -7.54 4.78
C THR A 173 22.05 -7.17 3.41
N VAL A 174 21.94 -5.90 3.03
CA VAL A 174 22.36 -5.43 1.71
C VAL A 174 23.88 -5.44 1.64
N SER A 175 24.45 -6.20 0.70
CA SER A 175 25.89 -6.13 0.44
C SER A 175 26.21 -5.05 -0.60
N GLU A 176 25.39 -4.95 -1.65
CA GLU A 176 25.57 -4.03 -2.78
C GLU A 176 24.22 -3.72 -3.42
N ALA A 177 23.99 -2.47 -3.83
CA ALA A 177 22.85 -2.09 -4.64
C ALA A 177 23.28 -1.19 -5.78
N LYS A 178 22.69 -1.37 -6.96
CA LYS A 178 22.94 -0.53 -8.14
C LYS A 178 21.67 -0.26 -8.93
N PRO A 179 21.51 0.95 -9.52
CA PRO A 179 20.40 1.26 -10.40
C PRO A 179 20.31 0.30 -11.59
N PHE A 180 19.09 -0.13 -11.92
CA PHE A 180 18.81 -0.95 -13.09
C PHE A 180 17.40 -0.72 -13.64
N LYS A 181 17.31 -0.06 -14.79
CA LYS A 181 16.05 0.32 -15.44
C LYS A 181 15.17 1.14 -14.49
N LYS A 182 14.00 0.60 -14.08
CA LYS A 182 13.03 1.24 -13.18
C LYS A 182 13.15 0.74 -11.73
N GLY A 183 14.23 0.05 -11.38
CA GLY A 183 14.46 -0.48 -10.04
C GLY A 183 15.94 -0.61 -9.73
N LEU A 184 16.28 -1.53 -8.84
CA LEU A 184 17.64 -1.81 -8.38
C LEU A 184 17.99 -3.27 -8.68
N ILE A 185 19.26 -3.53 -8.98
CA ILE A 185 19.85 -4.84 -8.72
C ILE A 185 20.45 -4.77 -7.32
N VAL A 186 20.00 -5.63 -6.42
CA VAL A 186 20.47 -5.68 -5.04
C VAL A 186 21.05 -7.07 -4.78
N ARG A 187 22.22 -7.09 -4.16
CA ARG A 187 22.85 -8.29 -3.61
C ARG A 187 22.71 -8.25 -2.10
N PHE A 188 22.35 -9.39 -1.54
CA PHE A 188 22.21 -9.58 -0.10
C PHE A 188 23.20 -10.63 0.38
N GLU A 189 23.66 -10.51 1.62
CA GLU A 189 24.63 -11.43 2.20
C GLU A 189 24.08 -12.86 2.33
N GLU A 190 22.79 -12.99 2.63
CA GLU A 190 22.10 -14.25 2.89
C GLU A 190 21.65 -14.96 1.60
N LEU A 191 21.71 -14.28 0.44
CA LEU A 191 21.33 -14.84 -0.86
C LEU A 191 22.58 -15.16 -1.67
N GLY A 192 23.07 -16.39 -1.53
CA GLY A 192 24.29 -16.84 -2.21
C GLY A 192 24.09 -17.31 -3.65
N ASP A 193 22.87 -17.69 -4.02
CA ASP A 193 22.58 -18.33 -5.31
C ASP A 193 21.20 -17.95 -5.87
N ARG A 194 20.94 -18.37 -7.12
CA ARG A 194 19.68 -18.09 -7.79
C ARG A 194 18.46 -18.64 -7.06
N ASP A 195 18.57 -19.84 -6.47
CA ASP A 195 17.44 -20.56 -5.91
C ASP A 195 16.99 -19.91 -4.60
N SER A 196 17.94 -19.58 -3.71
CA SER A 196 17.71 -18.79 -2.51
C SER A 196 17.10 -17.42 -2.84
N ALA A 197 17.61 -16.72 -3.86
CA ALA A 197 17.04 -15.46 -4.32
C ALA A 197 15.61 -15.59 -4.85
N GLU A 198 15.29 -16.69 -5.52
CA GLU A 198 13.97 -16.87 -6.11
C GLU A 198 12.88 -17.20 -5.08
N LEU A 199 13.24 -17.75 -3.92
CA LEU A 199 12.33 -17.89 -2.78
C LEU A 199 11.81 -16.55 -2.27
N TRP A 200 12.56 -15.47 -2.49
CA TRP A 200 12.18 -14.12 -2.08
C TRP A 200 11.32 -13.37 -3.11
N ARG A 201 11.06 -13.97 -4.27
CA ARG A 201 10.23 -13.35 -5.30
C ARG A 201 8.85 -12.98 -4.76
N GLY A 202 8.46 -11.72 -4.96
CA GLY A 202 7.17 -11.17 -4.54
C GLY A 202 7.09 -10.77 -3.07
N ARG A 203 8.18 -10.92 -2.30
CA ARG A 203 8.24 -10.44 -0.92
C ARG A 203 8.44 -8.93 -0.89
N TYR A 204 7.66 -8.28 -0.03
CA TYR A 204 7.91 -6.88 0.31
C TYR A 204 9.09 -6.82 1.28
N LEU A 205 9.85 -5.75 1.18
CA LEU A 205 10.97 -5.43 2.06
C LEU A 205 10.52 -4.33 3.00
N LEU A 206 10.71 -4.58 4.29
CA LEU A 206 10.38 -3.68 5.38
C LEU A 206 11.66 -3.16 6.02
N ALA A 207 11.70 -1.88 6.38
CA ALA A 207 12.79 -1.30 7.16
C ALA A 207 12.21 -0.67 8.45
N PRO A 208 12.87 -0.82 9.62
CA PRO A 208 12.48 -0.09 10.83
C PRO A 208 12.62 1.41 10.62
N PHE A 209 11.65 2.20 11.09
CA PHE A 209 11.76 3.67 11.01
C PHE A 209 13.02 4.21 11.71
N SER A 210 13.53 3.51 12.74
CA SER A 210 14.77 3.87 13.43
C SER A 210 16.04 3.64 12.61
N GLU A 211 15.97 2.83 11.55
CA GLU A 211 17.09 2.51 10.66
C GLU A 211 17.02 3.30 9.33
N LEU A 212 15.98 4.15 9.16
CA LEU A 212 15.90 5.10 8.06
C LEU A 212 16.83 6.29 8.31
N PRO A 213 17.40 6.92 7.27
CA PRO A 213 18.18 8.14 7.43
C PRO A 213 17.34 9.22 8.11
N PRO A 214 17.92 9.99 9.05
CA PRO A 214 17.22 11.11 9.66
C PRO A 214 16.75 12.06 8.56
N LEU A 215 15.51 12.53 8.70
CA LEU A 215 14.94 13.57 7.85
C LEU A 215 15.84 14.82 7.90
N GLU A 216 15.94 15.57 6.80
CA GLU A 216 16.48 16.94 6.88
C GLU A 216 15.57 17.76 7.82
N ALA A 217 16.11 18.82 8.44
CA ALA A 217 15.45 19.53 9.55
C ALA A 217 14.05 20.11 9.21
N ASP A 218 13.67 20.09 7.94
CA ASP A 218 12.42 20.58 7.36
C ASP A 218 11.50 19.47 6.80
N GLN A 219 11.91 18.20 6.85
CA GLN A 219 11.12 17.07 6.34
C GLN A 219 10.39 16.35 7.48
N VAL A 220 9.13 15.97 7.25
CA VAL A 220 8.28 15.25 8.22
C VAL A 220 7.57 14.11 7.50
N TYR A 221 7.48 12.92 8.12
CA TYR A 221 6.65 11.86 7.57
C TYR A 221 5.17 12.19 7.75
N LEU A 222 4.36 11.98 6.71
CA LEU A 222 2.93 12.33 6.73
C LEU A 222 2.13 11.64 7.83
N HIS A 223 2.53 10.43 8.25
CA HIS A 223 1.88 9.72 9.34
C HIS A 223 2.22 10.31 10.72
N ASP A 224 3.38 10.97 10.87
CA ASP A 224 3.73 11.64 12.12
C ASP A 224 2.78 12.81 12.40
N LEU A 225 2.23 13.42 11.34
CA LEU A 225 1.27 14.52 11.45
C LEU A 225 -0.05 14.09 12.11
N ILE A 226 -0.43 12.81 11.99
CA ILE A 226 -1.69 12.31 12.55
C ILE A 226 -1.65 12.41 14.08
N GLY A 227 -2.69 13.00 14.65
CA GLY A 227 -2.82 13.26 16.09
C GLY A 227 -1.98 14.43 16.59
N MET A 228 -1.35 15.23 15.72
CA MET A 228 -0.72 16.49 16.13
C MET A 228 -1.77 17.57 16.38
N ARG A 229 -1.48 18.49 17.30
CA ARG A 229 -2.30 19.67 17.53
C ARG A 229 -2.06 20.69 16.43
N ALA A 230 -3.13 21.11 15.78
CA ALA A 230 -3.09 22.26 14.89
C ALA A 230 -3.17 23.54 15.74
N VAL A 231 -2.17 24.40 15.63
CA VAL A 231 -2.09 25.66 16.38
C VAL A 231 -1.88 26.84 15.42
N SER A 232 -2.43 28.01 15.71
CA SER A 232 -2.22 29.22 14.91
C SER A 232 -0.80 29.78 15.09
N THR A 233 -0.41 30.80 14.30
CA THR A 233 0.86 31.51 14.55
C THR A 233 0.84 32.31 15.85
N SER A 234 -0.34 32.66 16.37
CA SER A 234 -0.54 33.26 17.69
C SER A 234 -0.50 32.24 18.85
N GLY A 235 -0.48 30.93 18.54
CA GLY A 235 -0.40 29.85 19.53
C GLY A 235 -1.75 29.32 20.03
N GLU A 236 -2.86 29.78 19.45
CA GLU A 236 -4.19 29.27 19.74
C GLU A 236 -4.37 27.85 19.20
N GLN A 237 -5.07 26.99 19.95
CA GLN A 237 -5.37 25.64 19.48
C GLN A 237 -6.58 25.64 18.53
N LEU A 238 -6.32 25.30 17.27
CA LEU A 238 -7.31 25.26 16.20
C LEU A 238 -8.02 23.90 16.14
N GLY A 239 -7.28 22.82 16.41
CA GLY A 239 -7.82 21.46 16.32
C GLY A 239 -6.78 20.36 16.41
N THR A 240 -7.13 19.19 15.90
CA THR A 240 -6.24 18.02 15.83
C THR A 240 -6.24 17.45 14.42
N VAL A 241 -5.05 17.15 13.89
CA VAL A 241 -4.92 16.47 12.59
C VAL A 241 -5.42 15.04 12.72
N THR A 242 -6.45 14.66 11.97
CA THR A 242 -7.05 13.32 12.03
C THR A 242 -6.56 12.40 10.91
N THR A 243 -6.40 12.94 9.71
CA THR A 243 -5.96 12.21 8.52
C THR A 243 -5.41 13.19 7.47
N PHE A 244 -4.96 12.67 6.33
CA PHE A 244 -4.57 13.45 5.17
C PHE A 244 -5.15 12.86 3.88
N TYR A 245 -5.26 13.69 2.84
CA TYR A 245 -5.71 13.30 1.52
C TYR A 245 -4.74 13.80 0.45
N GLU A 246 -4.35 12.92 -0.47
CA GLU A 246 -3.66 13.30 -1.69
C GLU A 246 -4.70 13.63 -2.77
N LEU A 247 -4.88 14.91 -3.07
CA LEU A 247 -5.78 15.39 -4.11
C LEU A 247 -4.98 15.90 -5.32
N PRO A 248 -5.60 16.08 -6.51
CA PRO A 248 -4.91 16.63 -7.68
C PRO A 248 -4.25 18.00 -7.44
N GLN A 249 -4.82 18.80 -6.53
CA GLN A 249 -4.27 20.07 -6.07
C GLN A 249 -3.18 19.94 -4.99
N GLY A 250 -2.76 18.72 -4.62
CA GLY A 250 -1.74 18.46 -3.61
C GLY A 250 -2.28 17.87 -2.31
N LEU A 251 -1.41 17.81 -1.31
CA LEU A 251 -1.69 17.21 -0.02
C LEU A 251 -2.57 18.13 0.85
N MET A 252 -3.63 17.56 1.42
CA MET A 252 -4.55 18.23 2.35
C MET A 252 -4.53 17.51 3.70
N LEU A 253 -4.40 18.24 4.80
CA LEU A 253 -4.62 17.74 6.15
C LEU A 253 -6.10 17.90 6.54
N ASP A 254 -6.67 16.89 7.16
CA ASP A 254 -7.98 16.96 7.80
C ASP A 254 -7.80 17.34 9.26
N ILE A 255 -8.34 18.49 9.66
CA ILE A 255 -8.20 19.05 10.99
C ILE A 255 -9.58 19.04 11.65
N LYS A 256 -9.72 18.23 12.69
CA LYS A 256 -10.90 18.22 13.53
C LYS A 256 -10.84 19.40 14.50
N THR A 257 -11.77 20.33 14.33
CA THR A 257 -11.99 21.48 15.20
C THR A 257 -13.20 21.22 16.12
N GLN A 258 -13.52 22.17 17.00
CA GLN A 258 -14.74 22.10 17.83
C GLN A 258 -16.02 22.19 16.99
N GLN A 259 -15.98 22.87 15.85
CA GLN A 259 -17.14 23.15 15.00
C GLN A 259 -17.26 22.19 13.80
N GLY A 260 -16.26 21.36 13.52
CA GLY A 260 -16.30 20.50 12.35
C GLY A 260 -14.94 19.91 11.96
N SER A 261 -14.81 19.55 10.69
CA SER A 261 -13.54 19.13 10.08
C SER A 261 -13.19 20.11 8.97
N VAL A 262 -11.91 20.44 8.85
CA VAL A 262 -11.37 21.42 7.89
C VAL A 262 -10.26 20.78 7.09
N LEU A 263 -10.33 20.93 5.77
CA LEU A 263 -9.23 20.52 4.90
C LEU A 263 -8.26 21.69 4.70
N VAL A 264 -7.03 21.51 5.20
CA VAL A 264 -5.98 22.52 5.16
C VAL A 264 -4.85 22.06 4.24
N PRO A 265 -4.44 22.82 3.22
CA PRO A 265 -3.33 22.44 2.36
C PRO A 265 -2.01 22.30 3.14
N TYR A 266 -1.28 21.20 2.96
CA TYR A 266 0.05 21.02 3.53
C TYR A 266 1.10 21.66 2.63
N ARG A 267 1.26 22.98 2.74
CA ARG A 267 2.23 23.77 1.96
C ARG A 267 2.87 24.85 2.82
N PRO A 268 4.09 25.31 2.51
CA PRO A 268 4.84 26.26 3.34
C PRO A 268 4.12 27.58 3.63
N GLU A 269 3.23 28.02 2.74
CA GLU A 269 2.47 29.26 2.93
C GLU A 269 1.42 29.12 4.05
N VAL A 270 0.89 27.90 4.21
CA VAL A 270 -0.19 27.55 5.13
C VAL A 270 0.36 26.92 6.41
N ILE A 271 1.31 26.00 6.30
CA ILE A 271 1.94 25.30 7.42
C ILE A 271 3.34 25.88 7.61
N VAL A 272 3.45 26.79 8.57
CA VAL A 272 4.65 27.60 8.79
C VAL A 272 5.73 26.80 9.52
N ARG A 273 5.32 25.84 10.36
CA ARG A 273 6.24 25.00 11.14
C ARG A 273 5.57 23.70 11.55
N THR A 274 6.33 22.60 11.57
CA THR A 274 5.91 21.34 12.21
C THR A 274 6.91 21.02 13.31
N ASP A 275 6.43 20.92 14.56
CA ASP A 275 7.22 20.62 15.75
C ASP A 275 6.94 19.18 16.19
N LEU A 276 7.89 18.28 15.90
CA LEU A 276 7.78 16.87 16.22
C LEU A 276 7.85 16.59 17.73
N VAL A 277 8.59 17.40 18.48
CA VAL A 277 8.79 17.23 19.93
C VAL A 277 7.54 17.69 20.67
N ALA A 278 7.02 18.87 20.34
CA ALA A 278 5.80 19.40 20.94
C ALA A 278 4.51 18.81 20.36
N ARG A 279 4.62 18.01 19.28
CA ARG A 279 3.51 17.40 18.52
C ARG A 279 2.53 18.44 17.97
N ASN A 280 3.06 19.52 17.39
CA ASN A 280 2.28 20.66 16.92
C ASN A 280 2.54 20.96 15.43
N VAL A 281 1.47 21.27 14.69
CA VAL A 281 1.53 21.86 13.35
C VAL A 281 1.08 23.31 13.46
N VAL A 282 1.95 24.25 13.10
CA VAL A 282 1.69 25.70 13.16
C VAL A 282 1.11 26.17 11.84
N ILE A 283 -0.11 26.69 11.87
CA ILE A 283 -0.89 27.13 10.72
C ILE A 283 -0.92 28.65 10.67
N ASN A 284 -0.72 29.19 9.48
CA ASN A 284 -0.83 30.60 9.19
C ASN A 284 -2.29 31.05 9.19
N ASP A 285 -2.75 31.57 10.33
CA ASP A 285 -4.08 32.13 10.56
C ASP A 285 -4.35 33.41 9.74
N LYS A 286 -3.31 34.10 9.26
CA LYS A 286 -3.48 35.32 8.43
C LYS A 286 -3.99 35.07 7.02
N LEU A 287 -4.12 33.80 6.60
CA LEU A 287 -4.64 33.44 5.29
C LEU A 287 -6.17 33.33 5.25
N GLY A 288 -6.85 33.55 6.38
CA GLY A 288 -8.31 33.46 6.49
C GLY A 288 -8.87 32.06 6.19
N LEU A 289 -8.01 31.04 6.14
CA LEU A 289 -8.37 29.64 5.90
C LEU A 289 -9.24 29.04 7.03
N MET A 290 -9.37 29.78 8.13
CA MET A 290 -10.18 29.42 9.30
C MET A 290 -11.20 30.51 9.68
N ASP A 291 -11.38 31.56 8.87
CA ASP A 291 -12.33 32.66 9.20
C ASP A 291 -13.80 32.22 9.06
N ASP A 292 -14.07 31.14 8.32
CA ASP A 292 -15.39 30.49 8.25
C ASP A 292 -15.82 29.81 9.57
N PHE A 293 -14.96 29.86 10.61
CA PHE A 293 -15.26 29.40 11.97
C PHE A 293 -15.67 30.53 12.94
N SER A 294 -15.57 31.78 12.51
CA SER A 294 -15.98 32.95 13.29
C SER A 294 -17.13 33.70 12.62
N GLY A 295 -18.31 33.09 12.59
CA GLY A 295 -19.56 33.86 12.68
C GLY A 295 -20.02 33.75 14.13
N GLY A 296 -20.11 34.79 14.94
CA GLY A 296 -20.59 36.13 14.66
C GLY A 296 -21.67 36.39 15.71
N GLU A 297 -21.26 36.79 16.91
CA GLU A 297 -22.13 37.59 17.78
C GLU A 297 -22.11 39.00 17.21
N ASP A 298 -23.22 39.38 16.58
CA ASP A 298 -23.88 40.70 16.68
C ASP A 298 -25.22 40.67 15.92
#